data_AF-X1R580-F1
#
_entry.id   AF-X1R580-F1
#
_cell.length_a   1.000
_cell.length_b   1.000
_cell.length_c   1.000
_cell.angle_alpha   90.00
_cell.angle_beta   90.00
_cell.angle_gamma   90.00
#
_symmetry.space_group_name_H-M   'P 1'
#
loop_
_entity.id
_entity.type
_entity.pdbx_description
1 polymer ?
#
loop_
_entity_poly.entity_id
_entity_poly.type
_entity_poly.pdbx_seq_one_letter_code
_entity_poly.pdbx_strand_id
1 'polypeptide(L)'
;MTGVAENVIHHKSILEGQINFLRNTLLGEDPFNIERIWRKMLNATSFQYAAAMISGIDIALWDIKAKKLGVPVYQLLGGLYRNKVRVYPHLRGTWNSYPDKKVDDLFSEPWGAVKYTP
;
A
#
# COMPACT_ATOMS: atom_id res chain seq x y z
N MET A 1 18.43 9.94 2.74
CA MET A 1 17.73 9.01 1.81
C MET A 1 16.31 8.84 2.31
N THR A 2 15.32 8.87 1.41
CA THR A 2 13.90 9.02 1.78
C THR A 2 13.05 7.91 1.18
N GLY A 3 12.17 7.34 2.01
CA GLY A 3 11.12 6.41 1.62
C GLY A 3 9.77 7.09 1.51
N VAL A 4 8.92 6.61 0.62
CA VAL A 4 7.56 7.10 0.42
C VAL A 4 6.59 5.92 0.50
N ALA A 5 5.41 6.20 1.05
CA ALA A 5 4.33 5.23 1.16
C ALA A 5 2.98 5.93 1.18
N GLU A 6 1.93 5.14 0.99
CA GLU A 6 0.55 5.56 1.14
C GLU A 6 -0.10 4.89 2.35
N ASN A 7 -1.11 5.56 2.90
CA ASN A 7 -1.94 5.03 3.96
C ASN A 7 -3.41 5.05 3.52
N VAL A 8 -4.20 4.11 4.01
CA VAL A 8 -5.63 4.00 3.72
C VAL A 8 -6.45 5.12 4.39
N ILE A 9 -5.93 5.74 5.44
CA ILE A 9 -6.64 6.78 6.19
C ILE A 9 -6.53 8.13 5.48
N HIS A 10 -7.69 8.66 5.07
CA HIS A 10 -7.78 9.93 4.36
C HIS A 10 -7.88 11.16 5.28
N HIS A 11 -8.28 10.98 6.55
CA HIS A 11 -8.44 12.10 7.47
C HIS A 11 -7.08 12.52 8.05
N LYS A 12 -6.57 13.68 7.62
CA LYS A 12 -5.22 14.16 7.93
C LYS A 12 -4.87 14.13 9.42
N SER A 13 -5.77 14.58 10.29
CA SER A 13 -5.49 14.61 11.74
C SER A 13 -5.30 13.23 12.36
N ILE A 14 -6.01 12.21 11.85
CA ILE A 14 -5.86 10.83 12.32
C ILE A 14 -4.50 10.30 11.87
N LEU A 15 -4.12 10.56 10.62
CA LEU A 15 -2.83 10.16 10.06
C LEU A 15 -1.65 10.82 10.81
N GLU A 16 -1.74 12.11 11.11
CA GLU A 16 -0.75 12.81 11.92
C GLU A 16 -0.67 12.25 13.35
N GLY A 17 -1.81 11.96 13.97
CA GLY A 17 -1.86 11.32 15.28
C GLY A 17 -1.17 9.95 15.29
N GLN A 18 -1.40 9.14 14.26
CA GLN A 18 -0.77 7.84 14.09
C GLN A 18 0.76 7.93 13.91
N ILE A 19 1.22 8.84 13.05
CA ILE A 19 2.66 9.06 12.82
C ILE A 19 3.33 9.55 14.10
N ASN A 20 2.72 10.50 14.80
CA ASN A 20 3.27 11.05 16.04
C ASN A 20 3.31 10.00 17.15
N PHE A 21 2.32 9.11 17.23
CA PHE A 21 2.29 8.00 18.17
C PHE A 21 3.47 7.04 17.97
N LEU A 22 3.76 6.64 16.73
CA LEU A 22 4.86 5.71 16.43
C LEU A 22 6.24 6.37 16.35
N ARG A 23 6.31 7.71 16.29
CA ARG A 23 7.55 8.48 16.09
C ARG A 23 8.68 8.03 17.02
N ASN A 24 8.40 7.91 18.32
CA ASN A 24 9.42 7.55 19.31
C ASN A 24 9.93 6.11 19.16
N THR A 25 9.13 5.22 18.57
CA THR A 25 9.51 3.84 18.27
C THR A 25 10.43 3.75 17.06
N LEU A 26 10.45 4.77 16.20
CA LEU A 26 11.17 4.80 14.93
C LEU A 26 12.49 5.58 14.98
N LEU A 27 12.53 6.66 15.76
CA LEU A 27 13.71 7.52 15.82
C LEU A 27 14.91 6.78 16.42
N GLY A 28 16.06 6.87 15.73
CA GLY A 28 17.29 6.18 16.12
C GLY A 28 17.38 4.73 15.65
N GLU A 29 16.31 4.18 15.06
CA GLU A 29 16.34 2.84 14.49
C GLU A 29 17.07 2.81 13.15
N ASP A 30 17.83 1.75 12.91
CA ASP A 30 18.33 1.44 11.58
C ASP A 30 17.17 0.94 10.70
N PRO A 31 16.81 1.66 9.61
CA PRO A 31 15.67 1.33 8.76
C PRO A 31 15.82 -0.02 8.02
N PHE A 32 17.01 -0.64 8.04
CA PHE A 32 17.22 -1.95 7.42
C PHE A 32 16.66 -3.09 8.28
N ASN A 33 16.44 -2.85 9.58
CA ASN A 33 15.89 -3.81 10.53
C ASN A 33 14.35 -3.84 10.51
N ILE A 34 13.76 -3.95 9.32
CA ILE A 34 12.32 -3.81 9.07
C ILE A 34 11.48 -4.68 10.02
N GLU A 35 11.76 -5.98 10.10
CA GLU A 35 11.01 -6.92 10.97
C GLU A 35 11.05 -6.52 12.46
N ARG A 36 12.20 -6.03 12.93
CA ARG A 36 12.37 -5.58 14.32
C ARG A 36 11.54 -4.33 14.58
N ILE A 37 11.60 -3.36 13.67
CA ILE A 37 10.82 -2.13 13.75
C ILE A 37 9.32 -2.48 13.69
N TRP A 38 8.92 -3.36 12.77
CA TRP A 38 7.55 -3.83 12.62
C TRP A 38 7.01 -4.45 13.91
N ARG A 39 7.77 -5.35 14.54
CA ARG A 39 7.40 -5.95 15.84
C ARG A 39 7.33 -4.92 16.96
N LYS A 40 8.25 -3.96 17.00
CA LYS A 40 8.20 -2.88 17.99
C LYS A 40 6.93 -2.03 17.82
N MET A 41 6.59 -1.65 16.59
CA MET A 41 5.36 -0.91 16.32
C MET A 41 4.14 -1.75 16.68
N LEU A 42 4.11 -3.03 16.31
CA LEU A 42 3.00 -3.93 16.65
C LEU A 42 2.83 -4.03 18.18
N ASN A 43 3.90 -4.24 18.93
CA ASN A 43 3.84 -4.34 20.40
C ASN A 43 3.48 -3.01 21.08
N ALA A 44 3.84 -1.88 20.47
CA ALA A 44 3.42 -0.55 20.94
C ALA A 44 1.94 -0.28 20.67
N THR A 45 1.28 -1.10 19.87
CA THR A 45 -0.13 -0.97 19.51
C THR A 45 -0.97 -2.10 20.08
N SER A 46 -2.16 -1.80 20.59
CA SER A 46 -3.07 -2.80 21.16
C SER A 46 -4.36 -3.00 20.36
N PHE A 47 -4.44 -2.43 19.15
CA PHE A 47 -5.71 -2.25 18.44
C PHE A 47 -5.80 -3.05 17.14
N GLN A 48 -7.02 -3.48 16.79
CA GLN A 48 -7.37 -4.07 15.48
C GLN A 48 -7.01 -3.18 14.27
N TYR A 49 -6.84 -1.87 14.49
CA TYR A 49 -6.47 -0.90 13.44
C TYR A 49 -4.95 -0.65 13.33
N ALA A 50 -4.13 -1.34 14.14
CA ALA A 50 -2.68 -1.21 14.10
C ALA A 50 -2.10 -1.51 12.72
N ALA A 51 -2.68 -2.48 12.00
CA ALA A 51 -2.21 -2.89 10.68
C ALA A 51 -2.21 -1.73 9.65
N ALA A 52 -3.27 -0.91 9.64
CA ALA A 52 -3.37 0.23 8.72
C ALA A 52 -2.38 1.36 9.07
N MET A 53 -2.10 1.55 10.37
CA MET A 53 -1.11 2.50 10.82
C MET A 53 0.32 2.04 10.48
N ILE A 54 0.62 0.77 10.73
CA ILE A 54 1.94 0.17 10.55
C ILE A 54 2.30 0.02 9.07
N SER A 55 1.33 -0.32 8.21
CA SER A 55 1.58 -0.63 6.80
C SER A 55 2.26 0.52 6.05
N GLY A 56 1.86 1.77 6.29
CA GLY A 56 2.47 2.93 5.65
C GLY A 56 3.97 3.05 5.99
N ILE A 57 4.35 2.80 7.25
CA ILE A 57 5.75 2.84 7.66
C ILE A 57 6.52 1.66 7.08
N ASP A 58 5.94 0.46 7.11
CA ASP A 58 6.56 -0.75 6.54
C ASP A 58 6.91 -0.58 5.05
N ILE A 59 5.95 -0.08 4.25
CA ILE A 59 6.16 0.22 2.82
C ILE A 59 7.29 1.23 2.63
N ALA A 60 7.33 2.30 3.44
CA ALA A 60 8.37 3.32 3.35
C ALA A 60 9.76 2.77 3.69
N LEU A 61 9.87 1.84 4.66
CA LEU A 61 11.12 1.17 5.01
C LEU A 61 11.60 0.27 3.86
N TRP A 62 10.70 -0.47 3.22
CA TRP A 62 11.03 -1.27 2.03
C TRP A 62 11.49 -0.41 0.86
N ASP A 63 10.86 0.75 0.64
CA ASP A 63 11.27 1.72 -0.39
C ASP A 63 12.68 2.29 -0.10
N ILE A 64 12.99 2.64 1.15
CA ILE A 64 14.35 3.03 1.58
C ILE A 64 15.36 1.94 1.26
N LYS A 65 15.07 0.69 1.64
CA LYS A 65 15.99 -0.44 1.46
C LYS A 65 16.25 -0.71 -0.03
N ALA A 66 15.21 -0.72 -0.85
CA ALA A 66 15.29 -0.89 -2.30
C ALA A 66 16.11 0.23 -2.95
N LYS A 67 15.83 1.49 -2.63
CA LYS A 67 16.57 2.66 -3.13
C LYS A 67 18.04 2.63 -2.75
N LYS A 68 18.38 2.21 -1.52
CA LYS A 68 19.77 2.11 -1.06
C LYS A 68 20.55 1.06 -1.82
N LEU A 69 19.91 -0.07 -2.12
CA LEU A 69 20.51 -1.21 -2.79
C LEU A 69 20.46 -1.08 -4.32
N GLY A 70 19.78 -0.07 -4.86
CA GLY A 70 19.68 0.17 -6.30
C GLY A 70 18.86 -0.89 -7.02
N VAL A 71 17.93 -1.57 -6.34
CA VAL A 71 17.10 -2.64 -6.90
C VAL A 71 15.62 -2.35 -6.66
N PRO A 72 14.70 -2.81 -7.51
CA PRO A 72 13.27 -2.72 -7.23
C PRO A 72 12.88 -3.64 -6.07
N VAL A 73 11.84 -3.27 -5.30
CA VAL A 73 11.41 -3.99 -4.08
C VAL A 73 11.16 -5.48 -4.33
N TYR A 74 10.57 -5.86 -5.47
CA TYR A 74 10.29 -7.27 -5.77
C TYR A 74 11.56 -8.14 -5.81
N GLN A 75 12.73 -7.58 -6.13
CA GLN A 75 13.99 -8.33 -6.10
C GLN A 75 14.39 -8.72 -4.69
N LEU A 76 14.07 -7.87 -3.71
CA LEU A 76 14.30 -8.17 -2.30
C LEU A 76 13.33 -9.25 -1.76
N LEU A 77 12.20 -9.46 -2.44
CA LEU A 77 11.16 -10.42 -2.07
C LEU A 77 11.30 -11.77 -2.79
N GLY A 78 12.46 -12.05 -3.39
CA GLY A 78 12.74 -13.32 -4.08
C GLY A 78 12.71 -13.26 -5.61
N GLY A 79 12.55 -12.07 -6.20
CA GLY A 79 12.69 -11.86 -7.63
C GLY A 79 11.41 -12.09 -8.45
N LEU A 80 11.55 -12.07 -9.78
CA LEU A 80 10.43 -12.17 -10.70
C LEU A 80 9.89 -13.60 -10.78
N TYR A 81 8.63 -13.78 -10.40
CA TYR A 81 7.87 -14.99 -10.72
C TYR A 81 7.19 -14.91 -12.10
N ARG A 82 6.82 -13.70 -12.55
CA ARG A 82 6.09 -13.46 -13.83
C ARG A 82 6.50 -12.13 -14.45
N ASN A 83 6.40 -12.04 -15.79
CA ASN A 83 6.79 -10.84 -16.55
C ASN A 83 5.70 -9.74 -16.60
N LYS A 84 4.44 -10.09 -16.33
CA LYS A 84 3.31 -9.14 -16.29
C LYS A 84 2.29 -9.55 -15.23
N VAL A 85 1.63 -8.55 -14.63
CA VAL A 85 0.55 -8.73 -13.65
C VAL A 85 -0.76 -8.26 -14.31
N ARG A 86 -1.78 -9.12 -14.35
CA ARG A 86 -3.10 -8.75 -14.84
C ARG A 86 -3.79 -7.86 -13.80
N VAL A 87 -4.37 -6.75 -14.23
CA VAL A 87 -5.13 -5.82 -13.39
C VAL A 87 -6.56 -5.71 -13.91
N TYR A 88 -7.49 -5.24 -13.07
CA TYR A 88 -8.89 -5.02 -13.43
C TYR A 88 -9.33 -3.63 -12.97
N PRO A 89 -10.11 -2.88 -13.77
CA PRO A 89 -10.68 -1.61 -13.35
C PRO A 89 -12.00 -1.82 -12.59
N HIS A 90 -12.45 -0.75 -11.94
CA HIS A 90 -13.74 -0.70 -11.24
C HIS A 90 -14.74 0.16 -12.03
N LEU A 91 -15.83 -0.45 -12.49
CA LEU A 91 -16.97 0.26 -13.08
C LEU A 91 -17.92 0.71 -11.98
N ARG A 92 -18.28 2.00 -11.98
CA ARG A 92 -19.32 2.55 -11.12
C ARG A 92 -20.60 2.67 -11.94
N GLY A 93 -21.69 2.09 -11.45
CA GLY A 93 -23.02 2.27 -11.99
C GLY A 93 -24.00 2.67 -10.90
N THR A 94 -25.28 2.77 -11.29
CA THR A 94 -26.39 2.71 -10.32
C THR A 94 -27.14 1.40 -10.55
N TRP A 95 -28.00 0.99 -9.61
CA TRP A 95 -28.78 -0.25 -9.74
C TRP A 95 -29.56 -0.37 -11.04
N ASN A 96 -29.91 0.76 -11.67
CA ASN A 96 -30.70 0.84 -12.90
C ASN A 96 -29.90 1.35 -14.12
N SER A 97 -28.57 1.45 -14.02
CA SER A 97 -27.71 1.88 -15.12
C SER A 97 -26.65 0.82 -15.36
N TYR A 98 -26.95 -0.16 -16.22
CA TYR A 98 -25.87 -0.98 -16.77
C TYR A 98 -24.90 -0.05 -17.49
N PRO A 99 -23.58 -0.15 -17.29
CA PRO A 99 -22.61 0.72 -17.92
C PRO A 99 -22.83 0.67 -19.43
N ASP A 100 -23.04 1.85 -20.04
CA ASP A 100 -23.25 1.94 -21.47
C ASP A 100 -21.94 1.54 -22.16
N LYS A 101 -21.97 0.44 -22.91
CA LYS A 101 -20.82 -0.05 -23.67
C LYS A 101 -20.29 0.98 -24.68
N LYS A 102 -21.04 2.03 -25.01
CA LYS A 102 -20.56 3.12 -25.88
C LYS A 102 -19.80 4.22 -25.14
N VAL A 103 -19.96 4.32 -23.82
CA VAL A 103 -19.37 5.38 -22.99
C VAL A 103 -18.26 4.84 -22.10
N ASP A 104 -18.42 3.62 -21.57
CA ASP A 104 -17.46 2.95 -20.67
C ASP A 104 -17.11 1.53 -21.16
N ASP A 105 -16.54 1.40 -22.36
CA ASP A 105 -16.14 0.10 -22.92
C ASP A 105 -14.84 -0.48 -22.32
N LEU A 106 -14.76 -0.51 -20.99
CA LEU A 106 -13.64 -1.15 -20.27
C LEU A 106 -13.59 -2.67 -20.50
N PHE A 107 -14.62 -3.25 -21.12
CA PHE A 107 -14.68 -4.65 -21.51
C PHE A 107 -13.95 -4.92 -22.84
N SER A 108 -13.86 -3.93 -23.73
CA SER A 108 -13.05 -4.00 -24.96
C SER A 108 -11.56 -3.74 -24.72
N GLU A 109 -11.23 -3.08 -23.61
CA GLU A 109 -9.86 -2.78 -23.22
C GLU A 109 -9.10 -4.04 -22.75
N PRO A 110 -7.76 -4.09 -22.88
CA PRO A 110 -6.96 -5.31 -22.72
C PRO A 110 -6.86 -5.87 -21.29
N TRP A 111 -7.63 -5.34 -20.33
CA TRP A 111 -7.63 -5.74 -18.92
C TRP A 111 -8.11 -7.18 -18.69
N GLY A 112 -9.05 -7.65 -19.52
CA GLY A 112 -9.55 -9.03 -19.51
C GLY A 112 -10.39 -9.41 -18.27
N ALA A 113 -10.68 -8.48 -17.36
CA ALA A 113 -11.63 -8.61 -16.26
C ALA A 113 -12.03 -7.21 -15.76
N VAL A 114 -13.26 -7.04 -15.25
CA VAL A 114 -13.77 -5.76 -14.70
C VAL A 114 -14.63 -6.05 -13.46
N LYS A 115 -14.51 -5.22 -12.42
CA LYS A 115 -15.40 -5.28 -11.24
C LYS A 115 -16.50 -4.23 -11.37
N TYR A 116 -17.77 -4.67 -11.29
CA TYR A 116 -18.93 -3.79 -11.31
C TYR A 116 -19.59 -3.70 -9.93
N THR A 117 -19.91 -2.49 -9.49
CA THR A 117 -20.75 -2.26 -8.30
C THR A 117 -21.92 -1.36 -8.70
N PRO A 118 -23.17 -1.84 -8.59
CA PRO A 118 -24.39 -1.06 -8.83
C PRO A 118 -24.67 -0.01 -7.75
#